data_AF-A0A813DA03-F1
#
_entry.id   AF-A0A813DA03-F1
#
_cell.length_a   1.000
_cell.length_b   1.000
_cell.length_c   1.000
_cell.angle_alpha   90.00
_cell.angle_beta   90.00
_cell.angle_gamma   90.00
#
_symmetry.space_group_name_H-M   'P 1'
#
loop_
_entity.id
_entity.type
_entity.pdbx_description
1 polymer ?
#
loop_
_entity_poly.entity_id
_entity_poly.type
_entity_poly.pdbx_seq_one_letter_code
_entity_poly.pdbx_strand_id
1 'polypeptide(L)'
;MTNRGSAPELAEFNAWLGQLPHKSKVVICGNMDQRLESLASRDVRARFLTNARYLEDESCEVEGLRLYGSPFTPKFCGAFQLEGEAQACEKWSAIPDALDILITHGPPQGILDCAGKGQHVGCPELLRRVSSLRAHS
;
A
#
# COMPACT_ATOMS: atom_id res chain seq x y z
N MET A 1 8.08 0.56 -6.16
CA MET A 1 8.04 -0.56 -7.14
C MET A 1 8.60 -0.10 -8.47
N THR A 2 8.01 0.92 -9.08
CA THR A 2 8.51 1.55 -10.31
C THR A 2 8.91 3.01 -10.05
N ASN A 3 9.52 3.68 -11.03
CA ASN A 3 9.70 5.13 -11.00
C ASN A 3 8.57 5.88 -11.71
N ARG A 4 7.88 5.28 -12.69
CA ARG A 4 6.79 5.95 -13.43
C ARG A 4 5.59 5.03 -13.74
N GLY A 5 5.62 3.77 -13.31
CA GLY A 5 4.60 2.77 -13.60
C GLY A 5 4.61 2.28 -15.05
N SER A 6 5.69 2.48 -15.81
CA SER A 6 5.69 2.08 -17.22
C SER A 6 5.57 0.55 -17.36
N ALA A 7 5.00 0.08 -18.47
CA ALA A 7 4.85 -1.35 -18.72
C ALA A 7 6.19 -2.12 -18.70
N PRO A 8 7.32 -1.58 -19.23
CA PRO A 8 8.62 -2.21 -19.08
C PRO A 8 9.10 -2.31 -17.62
N GLU A 9 8.95 -1.25 -16.82
CA GLU A 9 9.34 -1.28 -15.40
C GLU A 9 8.54 -2.32 -14.62
N LEU A 10 7.24 -2.42 -14.90
CA LEU A 10 6.37 -3.42 -14.27
C LEU A 10 6.77 -4.85 -14.68
N ALA A 11 7.08 -5.07 -15.95
CA ALA A 11 7.52 -6.37 -16.45
C ALA A 11 8.87 -6.77 -15.83
N GLU A 12 9.83 -5.84 -15.76
CA GLU A 12 11.14 -6.04 -15.14
C GLU A 12 11.00 -6.35 -13.64
N PHE A 13 10.22 -5.55 -12.91
CA PHE A 13 9.97 -5.77 -11.49
C PHE A 13 9.28 -7.12 -11.23
N ASN A 14 8.25 -7.47 -12.02
CA ASN A 14 7.56 -8.75 -11.88
C ASN A 14 8.47 -9.93 -12.24
N ALA A 15 9.35 -9.80 -13.24
CA ALA A 15 10.33 -10.82 -13.57
C ALA A 15 11.34 -11.03 -12.43
N TRP A 16 11.84 -9.93 -11.84
CA TRP A 16 12.71 -9.97 -10.66
C TRP A 16 12.03 -10.63 -9.45
N LEU A 17 10.76 -10.30 -9.17
CA LEU A 17 9.99 -10.98 -8.11
C LEU A 17 9.91 -12.49 -8.31
N GLY A 18 9.81 -12.95 -9.57
CA GLY A 18 9.80 -14.37 -9.92
C GLY A 18 11.09 -15.11 -9.58
N GLN A 19 12.22 -14.41 -9.51
CA GLN A 19 13.54 -14.99 -9.20
C GLN A 19 13.79 -15.12 -7.69
N LEU A 20 13.01 -14.44 -6.85
CA LEU A 20 13.20 -14.48 -5.40
C LEU A 20 12.75 -15.84 -4.82
N PRO A 21 13.54 -16.44 -3.90
CA PRO A 21 13.28 -17.78 -3.37
C PRO A 21 12.13 -17.84 -2.35
N HIS A 22 11.49 -16.71 -2.05
CA HIS A 22 10.44 -16.65 -1.05
C HIS A 22 9.19 -17.39 -1.52
N LYS A 23 8.61 -18.18 -0.60
CA LYS A 23 7.36 -18.92 -0.83
C LYS A 23 6.19 -18.00 -1.17
N SER A 24 6.09 -16.88 -0.46
CA SER A 24 5.01 -15.91 -0.60
C SER A 24 5.59 -14.51 -0.81
N LYS A 25 5.04 -13.77 -1.77
CA LYS A 25 5.37 -12.37 -2.05
C LYS A 25 4.07 -11.58 -2.07
N VAL A 26 4.05 -10.46 -1.35
CA VAL A 26 2.89 -9.56 -1.28
C VAL A 26 3.37 -8.17 -1.70
N VAL A 27 2.58 -7.50 -2.54
CA VAL A 27 2.92 -6.19 -3.09
C VAL A 27 1.71 -5.28 -3.02
N ILE A 28 1.94 -4.02 -2.67
CA ILE A 28 1.00 -2.91 -2.87
C ILE A 28 1.61 -1.95 -3.90
N CYS A 29 0.77 -1.11 -4.52
CA CYS A 29 1.26 0.01 -5.31
C CYS A 29 1.67 1.17 -4.39
N GLY A 30 2.34 2.16 -4.97
CA GLY A 30 2.61 3.44 -4.36
C GLY A 30 2.51 4.59 -5.35
N ASN A 31 2.92 5.77 -4.89
CA ASN A 31 2.77 7.03 -5.62
C ASN A 31 3.47 7.10 -6.98
N MET A 32 4.50 6.28 -7.21
CA MET A 32 5.22 6.25 -8.50
C MET A 32 4.58 5.30 -9.52
N ASP A 33 3.57 4.51 -9.13
CA ASP A 33 2.91 3.53 -10.00
C ASP A 33 1.72 4.15 -10.77
N GLN A 34 1.93 5.35 -11.31
CA GLN A 34 0.87 6.23 -11.87
C GLN A 34 0.04 5.58 -12.97
N ARG A 35 0.68 4.81 -13.85
CA ARG A 35 -0.04 4.08 -14.91
C ARG A 35 -0.98 3.03 -14.34
N LEU A 36 -0.68 2.44 -13.19
CA LEU A 36 -1.55 1.42 -12.59
C LEU A 36 -2.83 2.04 -12.06
N GLU A 37 -2.75 3.21 -11.41
CA GLU A 37 -3.94 3.93 -10.94
C GLU A 37 -4.93 4.24 -12.08
N SER A 38 -4.44 4.59 -13.27
CA SER A 38 -5.31 4.90 -14.42
C SER A 38 -5.96 3.69 -15.08
N LEU A 39 -5.62 2.46 -14.67
CA LEU A 39 -6.28 1.26 -15.15
C LEU A 39 -7.67 1.10 -14.54
N ALA A 40 -8.58 0.50 -15.31
CA ALA A 40 -10.00 0.45 -14.99
C ALA A 40 -10.35 -0.28 -13.68
N SER A 41 -9.53 -1.24 -13.25
CA SER A 41 -9.77 -1.99 -12.01
C SER A 41 -8.51 -2.58 -11.40
N ARG A 42 -8.63 -2.92 -10.11
CA ARG A 42 -7.64 -3.68 -9.34
C ARG A 42 -7.25 -4.98 -10.05
N ASP A 43 -8.21 -5.70 -10.63
CA ASP A 43 -7.93 -6.96 -11.35
C ASP A 43 -7.08 -6.75 -12.60
N VAL A 44 -7.26 -5.63 -13.30
CA VAL A 44 -6.42 -5.29 -14.45
C VAL A 44 -5.01 -4.92 -13.98
N ARG A 45 -4.86 -4.19 -12.87
CA ARG A 45 -3.56 -3.90 -12.25
C ARG A 45 -2.83 -5.17 -11.82
N ALA A 46 -3.53 -6.10 -11.16
CA ALA A 46 -2.97 -7.34 -10.64
C ALA A 46 -2.31 -8.20 -11.73
N ARG A 47 -2.78 -8.12 -12.99
CA ARG A 47 -2.20 -8.84 -14.14
C ARG A 47 -0.76 -8.45 -14.44
N PHE A 48 -0.28 -7.31 -13.95
CA PHE A 48 1.12 -6.90 -14.10
C PHE A 48 2.04 -7.51 -13.02
N LEU A 49 1.49 -8.11 -11.96
CA LEU A 49 2.23 -8.53 -10.77
C LEU A 49 2.02 -10.03 -10.48
N THR A 50 2.04 -10.86 -11.52
CA THR A 50 1.70 -12.29 -11.44
C THR A 50 2.60 -13.13 -10.53
N ASN A 51 3.81 -12.67 -10.21
CA ASN A 51 4.74 -13.36 -9.32
C ASN A 51 4.56 -12.98 -7.83
N ALA A 52 3.54 -12.18 -7.51
CA ALA A 52 3.17 -11.81 -6.15
C ALA A 52 1.64 -11.73 -5.98
N ARG A 53 1.17 -11.73 -4.74
CA ARG A 53 -0.19 -11.32 -4.42
C ARG A 53 -0.24 -9.80 -4.34
N TYR A 54 -0.90 -9.18 -5.30
CA TYR A 54 -1.18 -7.75 -5.27
C TYR A 54 -2.31 -7.46 -4.28
N LEU A 55 -2.13 -6.48 -3.38
CA LEU A 55 -3.17 -5.98 -2.47
C LEU A 55 -3.52 -4.52 -2.79
N GLU A 56 -4.82 -4.24 -2.87
CA GLU A 56 -5.37 -2.89 -2.96
C GLU A 56 -6.70 -2.83 -2.19
N ASP A 57 -6.63 -2.28 -0.98
CA ASP A 57 -7.76 -2.16 -0.05
C ASP A 57 -8.43 -3.50 0.26
N GLU A 58 -7.60 -4.52 0.47
CA GLU A 58 -8.08 -5.88 0.69
C GLU A 58 -7.21 -6.64 1.69
N SER A 59 -7.81 -7.68 2.26
CA SER A 59 -7.13 -8.64 3.12
C SER A 59 -6.68 -9.88 2.40
N CYS A 60 -5.61 -10.50 2.90
CA CYS A 60 -5.26 -11.86 2.53
C CYS A 60 -4.62 -12.60 3.70
N GLU A 61 -4.63 -13.92 3.64
CA GLU A 61 -3.88 -14.76 4.58
C GLU A 61 -2.62 -15.32 3.90
N VAL A 62 -1.49 -15.22 4.60
CA VAL A 62 -0.19 -15.74 4.17
C VAL A 62 0.48 -16.42 5.36
N GLU A 63 0.72 -17.73 5.25
CA GLU A 63 1.36 -18.53 6.31
C GLU A 63 0.70 -18.35 7.70
N GLY A 64 -0.64 -18.26 7.75
CA GLY A 64 -1.41 -18.08 8.98
C GLY A 64 -1.47 -16.65 9.51
N LEU A 65 -0.83 -15.68 8.84
CA LEU A 65 -0.90 -14.27 9.18
C LEU A 65 -1.94 -13.56 8.31
N ARG A 66 -2.78 -12.73 8.93
CA ARG A 66 -3.77 -11.88 8.26
C ARG A 66 -3.15 -10.54 7.91
N LEU A 67 -3.06 -10.29 6.62
CA LEU A 67 -2.52 -9.05 6.07
C LEU A 67 -3.67 -8.18 5.57
N TYR A 68 -3.52 -6.86 5.66
CA TYR A 68 -4.31 -5.89 4.90
C TYR A 68 -3.36 -4.94 4.16
N GLY A 69 -3.63 -4.66 2.89
CA GLY A 69 -2.78 -3.80 2.06
C GLY A 69 -3.53 -2.67 1.39
N SER A 70 -2.98 -1.45 1.43
CA SER A 70 -3.53 -0.29 0.71
C SER A 70 -2.43 0.59 0.10
N PRO A 71 -2.55 1.00 -1.18
CA PRO A 71 -1.56 1.87 -1.82
C PRO A 71 -1.72 3.35 -1.44
N PHE A 72 -2.80 3.72 -0.77
CA PHE A 72 -3.20 5.12 -0.65
C PHE A 72 -2.33 5.92 0.34
N THR A 73 -2.15 7.19 0.02
CA THR A 73 -1.45 8.16 0.89
C THR A 73 -2.23 9.47 0.98
N PRO A 74 -2.01 10.32 1.98
CA PRO A 74 -2.42 11.71 1.90
C PRO A 74 -1.89 12.36 0.62
N LYS A 75 -2.58 13.39 0.15
CA LYS A 75 -2.13 14.20 -0.98
C LYS A 75 -0.70 14.72 -0.76
N PHE A 76 0.20 14.27 -1.61
CA PHE A 76 1.62 14.60 -1.62
C PHE A 76 2.12 14.77 -3.05
N CYS A 77 2.56 13.69 -3.70
CA CYS A 77 2.86 13.64 -5.13
C CYS A 77 2.43 12.30 -5.74
N GLY A 78 2.19 12.27 -7.06
CA GLY A 78 1.94 11.03 -7.79
C GLY A 78 0.52 10.47 -7.64
N ALA A 79 0.43 9.14 -7.65
CA ALA A 79 -0.82 8.38 -7.65
C ALA A 79 -1.27 7.91 -6.27
N PHE A 80 -2.49 7.37 -6.19
CA PHE A 80 -3.15 6.78 -5.03
C PHE A 80 -3.30 7.78 -3.88
N GLN A 81 -3.82 8.97 -4.20
CA GLN A 81 -3.91 10.08 -3.25
C GLN A 81 -5.30 10.20 -2.64
N LEU A 82 -5.32 10.53 -1.35
CA LEU A 82 -6.51 10.88 -0.58
C LEU A 82 -6.61 12.41 -0.49
N GLU A 83 -7.75 12.93 -0.89
CA GLU A 83 -8.16 14.33 -0.85
C GLU A 83 -8.70 14.67 0.56
N GLY A 84 -7.78 15.02 1.45
CA GLY A 84 -8.08 15.55 2.77
C GLY A 84 -8.47 14.51 3.83
N GLU A 85 -8.82 15.02 5.01
CA GLU A 85 -9.02 14.21 6.22
C GLU A 85 -10.28 13.35 6.14
N ALA A 86 -11.38 13.85 5.57
CA ALA A 86 -12.64 13.10 5.49
C ALA A 86 -12.49 11.81 4.67
N GLN A 87 -11.86 11.89 3.49
CA GLN A 87 -11.61 10.71 2.67
C GLN A 87 -10.63 9.76 3.33
N ALA A 88 -9.60 10.28 4.02
CA ALA A 88 -8.68 9.44 4.76
C ALA A 88 -9.36 8.72 5.93
N CYS A 89 -10.23 9.39 6.67
CA CYS A 89 -11.01 8.77 7.75
C CYS A 89 -11.87 7.61 7.22
N GLU A 90 -12.64 7.85 6.15
CA GLU A 90 -13.44 6.82 5.50
C GLU A 90 -12.55 5.65 5.03
N LYS A 91 -11.45 5.95 4.34
CA LYS A 91 -10.50 4.96 3.83
C LYS A 91 -9.97 4.03 4.92
N TRP A 92 -9.46 4.61 6.00
CA TRP A 92 -8.78 3.85 7.04
C TRP A 92 -9.78 3.16 7.99
N SER A 93 -11.04 3.60 8.02
CA SER A 93 -12.11 2.89 8.72
C SER A 93 -12.39 1.49 8.16
N ALA A 94 -12.08 1.26 6.88
CA ALA A 94 -12.27 -0.02 6.21
C ALA A 94 -11.21 -1.08 6.55
N ILE A 95 -10.08 -0.69 7.16
CA ILE A 95 -9.07 -1.64 7.65
C ILE A 95 -9.78 -2.56 8.68
N PRO A 96 -9.70 -3.89 8.60
CA PRO A 96 -10.33 -4.78 9.59
C PRO A 96 -9.73 -4.62 10.99
N ASP A 97 -10.48 -4.91 12.06
CA ASP A 97 -9.89 -4.95 13.42
C ASP A 97 -8.98 -6.16 13.62
N ALA A 98 -9.29 -7.26 12.94
CA ALA A 98 -8.62 -8.54 13.08
C ALA A 98 -7.57 -8.72 11.97
N LEU A 99 -6.40 -8.11 12.15
CA LEU A 99 -5.24 -8.27 11.29
C LEU A 99 -3.96 -8.41 12.10
N ASP A 100 -2.94 -9.00 11.50
CA ASP A 100 -1.63 -9.20 12.13
C ASP A 100 -0.58 -8.28 11.48
N ILE A 101 -0.70 -7.98 10.18
CA ILE A 101 0.20 -7.07 9.44
C ILE A 101 -0.60 -6.08 8.58
N LEU A 102 -0.32 -4.79 8.75
CA LEU A 102 -0.82 -3.72 7.88
C LEU A 102 0.29 -3.25 6.94
N ILE A 103 -0.01 -3.16 5.64
CA ILE A 103 0.92 -2.71 4.59
C ILE A 103 0.36 -1.46 3.94
N THR A 104 0.99 -0.31 4.16
CA THR A 104 0.63 0.97 3.52
C THR A 104 1.83 1.56 2.80
N HIS A 105 1.58 2.31 1.72
CA HIS A 105 2.65 3.02 1.01
C HIS A 105 3.18 4.20 1.82
N GLY A 106 2.25 4.99 2.37
CA GLY A 106 2.55 6.15 3.21
C GLY A 106 2.63 5.77 4.69
N PRO A 107 3.48 6.45 5.47
CA PRO A 107 3.58 6.19 6.91
C PRO A 107 2.40 6.82 7.69
N PRO A 108 2.06 6.28 8.86
CA PRO A 108 1.28 7.00 9.87
C PRO A 108 2.03 8.26 10.32
N GLN A 109 1.29 9.32 10.68
CA GLN A 109 1.92 10.55 11.17
C GLN A 109 2.79 10.29 12.41
N GLY A 110 3.95 10.93 12.48
CA GLY A 110 4.90 10.80 13.59
C GLY A 110 5.69 9.49 13.64
N ILE A 111 5.43 8.53 12.74
CA ILE A 111 6.12 7.23 12.69
C ILE A 111 6.93 7.15 11.39
N LEU A 112 8.23 7.43 11.47
CA LEU A 112 9.16 7.40 10.32
C LEU A 112 8.66 8.23 9.11
N ASP A 113 7.91 9.31 9.38
CA ASP A 113 7.23 10.12 8.37
C ASP A 113 7.92 11.46 8.08
N CYS A 114 9.13 11.62 8.60
CA CYS A 114 9.94 12.81 8.37
C CYS A 114 10.54 12.75 6.95
N ALA A 115 10.05 13.62 6.07
CA ALA A 115 10.59 13.83 4.74
C ALA A 115 11.70 14.90 4.73
N GLY A 116 12.30 15.14 3.56
CA GLY A 116 13.32 16.17 3.38
C GLY A 116 12.87 17.54 3.94
N LYS A 117 13.80 18.23 4.63
CA LYS A 117 13.58 19.48 5.40
C LYS A 117 12.86 19.32 6.75
N GLY A 118 12.72 18.11 7.29
CA GLY A 118 12.16 17.91 8.63
C GLY A 118 10.63 17.96 8.68
N GLN A 119 9.98 17.89 7.52
CA GLN A 119 8.52 17.95 7.42
C GLN A 119 7.90 16.57 7.64
N HIS A 120 6.95 16.47 8.56
CA HIS A 120 6.11 15.28 8.74
C HIS A 120 5.07 15.20 7.61
N VAL A 121 5.12 14.12 6.82
CA VAL A 121 4.21 13.88 5.68
C VAL A 121 3.28 12.69 5.90
N GLY A 122 3.33 12.08 7.08
CA GLY A 122 2.51 10.93 7.41
C GLY A 122 1.05 11.29 7.62
N CYS A 123 0.18 10.28 7.53
CA CYS A 123 -1.27 10.47 7.63
C CYS A 123 -1.74 10.49 9.10
N PRO A 124 -2.38 11.58 9.57
CA PRO A 124 -2.96 11.63 10.91
C PRO A 124 -4.06 10.59 11.12
N GLU A 125 -4.95 10.40 10.14
CA GLU A 125 -6.04 9.42 10.22
C GLU A 125 -5.52 7.97 10.25
N LEU A 126 -4.45 7.68 9.51
CA LEU A 126 -3.82 6.37 9.56
C LEU A 126 -3.22 6.10 10.94
N LEU A 127 -2.58 7.10 11.56
CA LEU A 127 -2.10 6.97 12.94
C LEU A 127 -3.25 6.66 13.89
N ARG A 128 -4.36 7.40 13.80
CA ARG A 128 -5.55 7.14 14.64
C ARG A 128 -6.08 5.72 14.44
N ARG A 129 -6.13 5.23 13.20
CA ARG A 129 -6.56 3.86 12.92
C ARG A 129 -5.58 2.84 13.51
N VAL A 130 -4.28 2.98 13.27
CA VAL A 130 -3.27 2.07 13.80
C VAL A 130 -3.28 2.05 15.33
N SER A 131 -3.46 3.20 15.98
CA SER A 131 -3.57 3.28 17.44
C SER A 131 -4.85 2.66 18.01
N SER A 132 -5.91 2.53 17.22
CA SER A 132 -7.15 1.86 17.67
C SER A 132 -7.11 0.34 17.47
N LEU A 133 -6.22 -0.16 16.61
CA LEU A 133 -5.97 -1.59 16.46
C LEU A 133 -5.30 -2.14 17.72
N ARG A 134 -5.82 -3.24 18.24
CA ARG A 134 -5.24 -3.91 19.40
C ARG A 134 -3.99 -4.67 18.97
N ALA A 135 -2.88 -4.46 19.66
CA ALA A 135 -1.79 -5.41 19.62
C ALA A 135 -2.26 -6.72 20.27
N HIS A 136 -2.05 -7.86 19.62
CA HIS A 136 -2.26 -9.16 20.25
C HIS A 136 -1.35 -9.25 21.48
N SER A 137 -1.98 -9.28 22.65
CA SER A 137 -1.38 -9.55 23.96
C SER A 137 -1.01 -11.01 24.12
#